data_AF-A0A061PBN5-F1
#
_entry.id   AF-A0A061PBN5-F1
#
_cell.length_a   1.000
_cell.length_b   1.000
_cell.length_c   1.000
_cell.angle_alpha   90.00
_cell.angle_beta   90.00
_cell.angle_gamma   90.00
#
_symmetry.space_group_name_H-M   'P 1'
#
loop_
_entity.id
_entity.type
_entity.pdbx_description
1 polymer ?
#
loop_
_entity_poly.entity_id
_entity_poly.type
_entity_poly.pdbx_seq_one_letter_code
_entity_poly.pdbx_strand_id
1 'polypeptide(L)' 'MLNWFDMIKRFYANGSWTVEMVVEAVEFRKLNEDEFEQITGQKYDEDNAE' A
#
# COMPACT_ATOMS: atom_id res chain seq x y z
N MET A 1 -0.06 8.25 -17.60
CA MET A 1 1.01 8.11 -16.60
C MET A 1 0.49 7.18 -15.53
N LEU A 2 1.20 6.08 -15.24
CA LEU A 2 0.86 5.21 -14.11
C LEU A 2 1.29 5.93 -12.82
N ASN A 3 0.35 6.12 -11.90
CA ASN A 3 0.65 6.65 -10.57
C ASN A 3 1.16 5.51 -9.67
N TRP A 4 1.71 5.86 -8.50
CA TRP A 4 2.20 4.89 -7.53
C TRP A 4 1.10 3.92 -7.08
N PHE A 5 -0.12 4.41 -6.90
CA PHE A 5 -1.30 3.60 -6.58
C PHE A 5 -1.54 2.46 -7.57
N ASP A 6 -1.69 2.76 -8.86
CA ASP A 6 -1.96 1.73 -9.88
C ASP A 6 -0.81 0.72 -9.98
N MET A 7 0.43 1.19 -9.80
CA MET A 7 1.60 0.33 -9.82
C MET A 7 1.60 -0.64 -8.63
N ILE A 8 1.44 -0.12 -7.42
CA ILE A 8 1.45 -0.91 -6.18
C ILE A 8 0.24 -1.84 -6.14
N LYS A 9 -0.94 -1.38 -6.55
CA LYS A 9 -2.14 -2.22 -6.66
C LYS A 9 -1.92 -3.44 -7.57
N ARG A 10 -1.23 -3.27 -8.70
CA ARG A 10 -0.88 -4.38 -9.59
C ARG A 10 0.13 -5.34 -8.96
N PHE A 11 1.14 -4.82 -8.27
CA PHE A 11 2.13 -5.64 -7.59
C PHE A 11 1.58 -6.38 -6.36
N TYR A 12 0.61 -5.80 -5.66
CA TYR A 12 -0.08 -6.49 -4.59
C TYR A 12 -1.01 -7.56 -5.16
N ALA A 13 -1.80 -7.23 -6.19
CA ALA A 13 -2.72 -8.17 -6.84
C ALA A 13 -2.01 -9.36 -7.51
N ASN A 14 -0.77 -9.18 -7.96
CA ASN A 14 0.03 -10.27 -8.54
C ASN A 14 0.84 -11.06 -7.50
N GLY A 15 0.74 -10.70 -6.21
CA GLY A 15 1.45 -11.34 -5.11
C GLY A 15 2.94 -11.00 -5.01
N SER A 16 3.43 -10.01 -5.75
CA SER A 16 4.84 -9.56 -5.67
C SER A 16 5.08 -8.67 -4.45
N TRP A 17 4.04 -8.04 -3.92
CA TRP A 17 4.12 -7.16 -2.75
C TRP A 17 3.28 -7.71 -1.60
N THR A 18 3.85 -7.66 -0.40
CA THR A 18 3.16 -7.98 0.86
C THR A 18 2.47 -6.73 1.41
N VAL A 19 1.60 -6.91 2.41
CA VAL A 19 0.93 -5.80 3.11
C VAL A 19 1.96 -4.83 3.71
N GLU A 20 3.05 -5.35 4.29
CA GLU A 20 4.16 -4.55 4.85
C GLU A 20 4.77 -3.61 3.80
N MET A 21 5.00 -4.08 2.57
CA MET A 21 5.50 -3.21 1.50
C MET A 21 4.51 -2.11 1.10
N VAL A 22 3.20 -2.36 1.23
CA VAL A 22 2.18 -1.33 1.02
C VAL A 22 2.16 -0.34 2.20
N VAL A 23 2.40 -0.79 3.44
CA VAL A 23 2.59 0.09 4.61
C VAL A 23 3.79 1.01 4.38
N GLU A 24 4.96 0.47 4.03
CA GLU A 24 6.15 1.29 3.72
C GLU A 24 5.84 2.33 2.64
N ALA A 25 5.06 1.97 1.61
CA ALA A 25 4.69 2.93 0.58
C ALA A 25 3.83 4.10 1.11
N VAL A 26 3.03 3.89 2.15
CA VAL A 26 2.33 4.97 2.87
C VAL A 26 3.36 5.82 3.64
N GLU A 27 4.29 5.22 4.37
CA GLU A 27 5.34 5.92 5.13
C GLU A 27 6.23 6.79 4.23
N PHE A 28 6.60 6.28 3.06
CA PHE A 28 7.36 7.00 2.03
C PHE A 28 6.52 8.03 1.26
N ARG A 29 5.26 8.26 1.67
CA ARG A 29 4.30 9.19 1.05
C ARG A 29 4.07 8.90 -0.44
N LYS A 30 4.18 7.63 -0.84
CA LYS A 30 3.83 7.14 -2.18
C LYS A 30 2.34 6.82 -2.28
N LEU A 31 1.75 6.41 -1.16
CA LEU A 31 0.34 6.18 -0.96
C LEU A 31 -0.17 7.00 0.22
N ASN A 32 -1.49 7.12 0.32
CA ASN A 32 -2.18 7.52 1.55
C ASN A 32 -2.91 6.32 2.18
N GLU A 33 -3.48 6.53 3.37
CA GLU A 33 -4.21 5.51 4.13
C GLU A 33 -5.43 4.94 3.36
N ASP A 34 -6.18 5.80 2.66
CA ASP A 34 -7.33 5.39 1.85
C ASP A 34 -6.90 4.50 0.66
N GLU A 35 -5.74 4.78 0.07
CA GLU A 35 -5.14 4.01 -1.01
C GLU A 35 -4.62 2.67 -0.51
N PHE A 36 -4.03 2.63 0.68
CA PHE A 36 -3.65 1.39 1.35
C PHE A 36 -4.87 0.49 1.57
N GLU A 37 -5.94 1.01 2.16
CA GLU A 37 -7.17 0.25 2.42
C GLU A 37 -7.79 -0.28 1.12
N GLN A 38 -7.73 0.50 0.04
CA GLN A 38 -8.18 0.04 -1.30
C GLN A 38 -7.33 -1.06 -1.91
N ILE A 39 -6.02 -1.12 -1.60
CA ILE A 39 -5.10 -2.13 -2.13
C ILE A 39 -5.20 -3.41 -1.29
N THR A 40 -5.13 -3.28 0.03
CA THR A 40 -4.99 -4.40 0.96
C THR A 40 -6.33 -4.91 1.50
N GLY A 41 -7.37 -4.08 1.47
CA GLY A 41 -8.66 -4.33 2.13
C GLY A 41 -8.60 -4.22 3.66
N GLN A 42 -7.48 -3.75 4.21
CA GLN A 42 -7.25 -3.60 5.64
C GLN A 42 -7.17 -2.13 5.98
N LYS A 43 -7.70 -1.74 7.14
CA LYS A 43 -7.47 -0.39 7.65
C LYS A 43 -5.99 -0.21 7.89
N TYR A 44 -5.46 0.93 7.47
CA TYR A 44 -4.12 1.34 7.86
C TYR A 44 -4.11 1.54 9.38
N ASP A 45 -3.26 0.79 10.06
CA ASP A 45 -3.09 0.86 11.50
C ASP A 45 -1.63 1.25 11.76
N GLU A 46 -1.43 2.52 12.11
CA GLU A 46 -0.12 3.14 12.30
C GLU A 46 0.67 2.50 13.47
N ASP A 47 -0.01 1.76 14.38
CA ASP A 47 0.63 1.01 15.47
C ASP A 47 1.34 -0.29 15.01
N ASN A 48 1.22 -0.70 13.73
CA ASN A 48 1.96 -1.85 13.18
C ASN A 48 3.27 -1.47 12.47
N ALA A 49 3.64 -0.19 12.48
CA ALA A 49 4.86 0.35 11.87
C ALA A 49 6.04 0.49 12.86
N GLU A 50 6.07 -0.32 13.92
CA GLU A 50 7.09 -0.30 14.98
C GLU A 50 8.21 -1.33 14.79
#